data_AF-A0A7X6VIZ8-F1
#
_entry.id   AF-A0A7X6VIZ8-F1
#
_cell.length_a   1.000
_cell.length_b   1.000
_cell.length_c   1.000
_cell.angle_alpha   90.00
_cell.angle_beta   90.00
_cell.angle_gamma   90.00
#
_symmetry.space_group_name_H-M   'P 1'
#
loop_
_entity.id
_entity.type
_entity.pdbx_description
1 polymer ?
#
loop_
_entity_poly.entity_id
_entity_poly.type
_entity_poly.pdbx_seq_one_letter_code
_entity_poly.pdbx_strand_id
1 'polypeptide(L)'
;MFNNNRHFNIFEHYSQANALPIENNVSRGLAIVMSENPLLLDRFIDYINANCSIGTEVQKHSKAEDIDIGIQQSVTKIVDAYPSPKLIVGVTLTTEKHVEWSEDITKPGETLITDIVIQCKDTLIVIEVKRNATDARTQVQAQVESLIHEIEKRNEIAPAVEYVNGNWEDVIELLQQVHSITGKNENSVLGHYLKHLEHRYGQWFPVALLSDLNISQDNQILIEKRLL
;
A
#
# COMPACT_ATOMS: atom_id res chain seq x y z
N MET A 1 -19.11 15.37 8.08
CA MET A 1 -20.08 14.68 8.95
C MET A 1 -20.72 13.58 8.09
N PHE A 2 -20.17 12.37 8.17
CA PHE A 2 -20.55 11.23 7.35
C PHE A 2 -21.74 10.52 8.00
N ASN A 3 -22.94 10.72 7.47
CA ASN A 3 -24.13 10.05 7.96
C ASN A 3 -24.31 8.75 7.16
N ASN A 4 -23.70 7.64 7.59
CA ASN A 4 -23.78 6.38 6.84
C ASN A 4 -23.91 5.14 7.72
N ASN A 5 -24.75 4.22 7.27
CA ASN A 5 -25.01 2.92 7.90
C ASN A 5 -23.73 2.08 7.92
N ARG A 6 -23.10 1.97 9.10
CA ARG A 6 -21.93 1.13 9.36
C ARG A 6 -22.06 -0.29 8.81
N HIS A 7 -23.28 -0.79 8.75
CA HIS A 7 -23.66 -2.11 8.24
C HIS A 7 -23.35 -2.36 6.76
N PHE A 8 -23.06 -1.33 5.94
CA PHE A 8 -22.72 -1.48 4.52
C PHE A 8 -21.22 -1.36 4.21
N ASN A 9 -20.37 -1.06 5.21
CA ASN A 9 -18.94 -0.95 4.96
C ASN A 9 -18.32 -2.34 4.78
N ILE A 10 -17.85 -2.64 3.57
CA ILE A 10 -17.27 -3.93 3.19
C ILE A 10 -15.98 -4.29 3.95
N PHE A 11 -15.34 -3.29 4.59
CA PHE A 11 -14.15 -3.46 5.41
C PHE A 11 -14.48 -3.55 6.91
N GLU A 12 -15.75 -3.37 7.30
CA GLU A 12 -16.25 -3.58 8.66
C GLU A 12 -17.26 -4.74 8.66
N HIS A 13 -16.82 -5.93 9.08
CA HIS A 13 -17.71 -7.09 9.20
C HIS A 13 -18.67 -6.95 10.40
N TYR A 14 -19.96 -7.14 10.14
CA TYR A 14 -21.06 -7.05 11.12
C TYR A 14 -20.95 -8.02 12.32
N SER A 15 -20.27 -9.16 12.18
CA SER A 15 -20.35 -10.26 13.16
C SER A 15 -19.09 -10.52 14.01
N GLN A 16 -18.05 -9.68 13.93
CA GLN A 16 -16.73 -10.04 14.46
C GLN A 16 -16.18 -9.06 15.49
N ALA A 17 -16.87 -8.90 16.63
CA ALA A 17 -16.30 -8.21 17.78
C ALA A 17 -15.01 -8.90 18.32
N ASN A 18 -14.76 -10.18 17.99
CA ASN A 18 -13.68 -10.99 18.58
C ASN A 18 -12.94 -11.95 17.61
N ALA A 19 -13.04 -11.78 16.29
CA ALA A 19 -12.29 -12.65 15.36
C ALA A 19 -11.09 -11.91 14.74
N LEU A 20 -9.90 -12.46 14.97
CA LEU A 20 -8.65 -12.04 14.35
C LEU A 20 -8.40 -12.83 13.03
N PRO A 21 -7.57 -12.27 12.13
CA PRO A 21 -6.80 -11.04 12.31
C PRO A 21 -7.35 -9.87 11.48
N ILE A 22 -7.70 -8.82 12.23
CA ILE A 22 -7.91 -7.43 11.80
C ILE A 22 -6.72 -6.89 10.95
N GLU A 23 -5.55 -7.52 11.03
CA GLU A 23 -4.32 -7.17 10.29
C GLU A 23 -4.48 -7.24 8.77
N ASN A 24 -5.26 -8.21 8.25
CA ASN A 24 -5.41 -8.42 6.82
C ASN A 24 -6.29 -7.37 6.12
N ASN A 25 -6.93 -6.43 6.83
CA ASN A 25 -7.86 -5.49 6.19
C ASN A 25 -7.18 -4.26 5.60
N VAL A 26 -6.01 -3.87 6.10
CA VAL A 26 -5.30 -2.69 5.62
C VAL A 26 -4.65 -2.97 4.26
N SER A 27 -3.77 -3.97 4.18
CA SER A 27 -3.12 -4.36 2.91
C SER A 27 -4.12 -4.82 1.85
N ARG A 28 -5.06 -5.70 2.23
CA ARG A 28 -6.14 -6.15 1.34
C ARG A 28 -7.02 -4.99 0.88
N GLY A 29 -7.39 -4.09 1.80
CA GLY A 29 -8.22 -2.94 1.48
C GLY A 29 -7.54 -2.01 0.49
N LEU A 30 -6.25 -1.72 0.71
CA LEU A 30 -5.43 -0.93 -0.21
C LEU A 30 -5.35 -1.59 -1.60
N ALA A 31 -5.05 -2.90 -1.66
CA ALA A 31 -5.00 -3.64 -2.92
C ALA A 31 -6.34 -3.62 -3.68
N ILE A 32 -7.47 -3.80 -2.97
CA ILE A 32 -8.80 -3.73 -3.58
C ILE A 32 -9.08 -2.33 -4.14
N VAL A 33 -8.82 -1.26 -3.38
CA VAL A 33 -9.12 0.10 -3.89
C VAL A 33 -8.23 0.48 -5.06
N MET A 34 -6.98 0.00 -5.11
CA MET A 34 -6.09 0.23 -6.25
C MET A 34 -6.56 -0.53 -7.49
N SER A 35 -7.06 -1.76 -7.33
CA SER A 35 -7.61 -2.56 -8.43
C SER A 35 -8.89 -1.94 -9.03
N GLU A 36 -9.77 -1.42 -8.17
CA GLU A 36 -11.06 -0.87 -8.58
C GLU A 36 -10.99 0.59 -9.07
N ASN A 37 -9.88 1.30 -8.82
CA ASN A 37 -9.74 2.71 -9.15
C ASN A 37 -8.43 2.99 -9.91
N PRO A 38 -8.46 3.01 -11.26
CA PRO A 38 -7.28 3.25 -12.08
C PRO A 38 -6.58 4.58 -11.80
N LEU A 39 -7.35 5.64 -11.49
CA LEU A 39 -6.78 6.93 -11.11
C LEU A 39 -5.99 6.83 -9.80
N LEU A 40 -6.48 6.03 -8.83
CA LEU A 40 -5.76 5.79 -7.59
C LEU A 40 -4.43 5.08 -7.84
N LEU A 41 -4.46 4.03 -8.65
CA LEU A 41 -3.24 3.28 -9.01
C LEU A 41 -2.24 4.18 -9.74
N ASP A 42 -2.69 5.01 -10.69
CA ASP A 42 -1.83 5.96 -11.40
C ASP A 42 -1.16 6.96 -10.46
N ARG A 43 -1.91 7.49 -9.49
CA ARG A 43 -1.36 8.39 -8.47
C ARG A 43 -0.40 7.69 -7.55
N PHE A 44 -0.66 6.43 -7.21
CA PHE A 44 0.24 5.63 -6.39
C PHE A 44 1.56 5.33 -7.12
N ILE A 45 1.51 5.08 -8.43
CA ILE A 45 2.71 4.97 -9.27
C ILE A 45 3.47 6.31 -9.31
N ASP A 46 2.77 7.44 -9.45
CA ASP A 46 3.41 8.78 -9.36
C ASP A 46 4.13 8.97 -8.02
N TYR A 47 3.51 8.54 -6.93
CA TYR A 47 4.11 8.57 -5.59
C TYR A 47 5.38 7.72 -5.51
N ILE A 48 5.36 6.49 -6.04
CA ILE A 48 6.56 5.63 -6.09
C ILE A 48 7.67 6.32 -6.89
N ASN A 49 7.36 6.78 -8.11
CA ASN A 49 8.34 7.40 -9.01
C ASN A 49 8.96 8.67 -8.41
N ALA A 50 8.19 9.46 -7.66
CA ALA A 50 8.69 10.65 -6.96
C ALA A 50 9.70 10.32 -5.85
N ASN A 51 9.70 9.08 -5.34
CA ASN A 51 10.59 8.59 -4.30
C ASN A 51 11.66 7.61 -4.82
N CYS A 52 11.66 7.28 -6.12
CA CYS A 52 12.72 6.51 -6.76
C CYS A 52 13.93 7.39 -7.09
N SER A 53 15.09 6.74 -7.23
CA SER A 53 16.30 7.35 -7.75
C SER A 53 16.12 7.86 -9.18
N ILE A 54 16.82 8.96 -9.52
CA ILE A 54 16.77 9.56 -10.87
C ILE A 54 17.15 8.51 -11.93
N GLY A 55 16.27 8.33 -12.91
CA GLY A 55 16.47 7.39 -14.02
C GLY A 55 15.81 6.03 -13.81
N THR A 56 15.25 5.76 -12.63
CA THR A 56 14.40 4.59 -12.35
C THR A 56 12.95 5.04 -12.29
N GLU A 57 12.11 4.54 -13.20
CA GLU A 57 10.70 4.91 -13.25
C GLU A 57 9.81 3.71 -13.58
N VAL A 58 8.80 3.49 -12.74
CA VAL A 58 7.70 2.58 -13.02
C VAL A 58 6.85 3.15 -14.15
N GLN A 59 6.79 2.43 -15.26
CA GLN A 59 6.00 2.83 -16.42
C GLN A 59 4.51 2.66 -16.13
N LYS A 60 3.73 3.75 -16.28
CA LYS A 60 2.27 3.68 -16.14
C LYS A 60 1.66 2.72 -17.15
N HIS A 61 0.66 1.97 -16.72
CA HIS A 61 -0.11 1.07 -17.58
C HIS A 61 -0.88 1.84 -18.65
N SER A 62 -1.19 1.17 -19.75
CA SER A 62 -2.04 1.75 -20.82
C SER A 62 -3.28 0.91 -21.09
N LYS A 63 -3.28 -0.34 -20.60
CA LYS A 63 -4.39 -1.28 -20.69
C LYS A 63 -4.57 -2.00 -19.36
N ALA A 64 -5.76 -2.53 -19.13
CA ALA A 64 -6.06 -3.32 -17.92
C ALA A 64 -5.21 -4.60 -17.82
N GLU A 65 -4.87 -5.22 -18.96
CA GLU A 65 -4.02 -6.42 -19.01
C GLU A 65 -2.56 -6.18 -18.57
N ASP A 66 -2.13 -4.92 -18.51
CA ASP A 66 -0.78 -4.56 -18.06
C ASP A 66 -0.66 -4.55 -16.53
N ILE A 67 -1.78 -4.71 -15.81
CA ILE A 67 -1.87 -4.63 -14.35
C ILE A 67 -2.39 -5.94 -13.77
N ASP A 68 -1.69 -6.44 -12.76
CA ASP A 68 -2.24 -7.44 -11.83
C ASP A 68 -1.87 -7.08 -10.40
N ILE A 69 -2.79 -7.27 -9.46
CA ILE A 69 -2.59 -6.94 -8.04
C ILE A 69 -2.85 -8.19 -7.21
N GLY A 70 -1.78 -8.72 -6.63
CA GLY A 70 -1.79 -9.86 -5.73
C GLY A 70 -1.71 -9.44 -4.26
N ILE A 71 -2.34 -10.23 -3.38
CA ILE A 71 -2.24 -10.09 -1.91
C ILE A 71 -1.73 -11.40 -1.34
N GLN A 72 -0.81 -11.37 -0.38
CA GLN A 72 -0.33 -12.58 0.31
C GLN A 72 0.19 -13.65 -0.66
N GLN A 73 1.02 -13.23 -1.62
CA GLN A 73 1.59 -14.12 -2.62
C GLN A 73 2.97 -14.63 -2.18
N SER A 74 3.22 -15.93 -2.37
CA SER A 74 4.56 -16.50 -2.19
C SER A 74 5.47 -16.11 -3.36
N VAL A 75 6.77 -16.00 -3.07
CA VAL A 75 7.82 -15.72 -4.07
C VAL A 75 7.69 -16.60 -5.31
N THR A 76 7.57 -17.92 -5.12
CA THR A 76 7.43 -18.89 -6.22
C THR A 76 6.25 -18.61 -7.13
N LYS A 77 5.08 -18.30 -6.55
CA LYS A 77 3.86 -18.02 -7.30
C LYS A 77 3.97 -16.71 -8.08
N ILE A 78 4.65 -15.71 -7.52
CA ILE A 78 4.92 -14.45 -8.22
C ILE A 78 5.78 -14.69 -9.45
N VAL A 79 6.89 -15.44 -9.32
CA VAL A 79 7.78 -15.74 -10.46
C VAL A 79 7.11 -16.65 -11.50
N ASP A 80 6.21 -17.55 -11.08
CA ASP A 80 5.40 -18.34 -12.03
C ASP A 80 4.47 -17.48 -12.89
N ALA A 81 3.84 -16.47 -12.30
CA ALA A 81 2.94 -15.56 -13.00
C ALA A 81 3.71 -14.51 -13.82
N TYR A 82 4.87 -14.09 -13.32
CA TYR A 82 5.63 -12.98 -13.86
C TYR A 82 7.15 -13.25 -13.83
N PRO A 83 7.65 -14.05 -14.78
CA PRO A 83 9.00 -14.63 -14.69
C PRO A 83 10.13 -13.67 -15.04
N SER A 84 9.87 -12.61 -15.81
CA SER A 84 10.93 -11.77 -16.39
C SER A 84 10.67 -10.25 -16.18
N PRO A 85 10.52 -9.76 -14.93
CA PRO A 85 10.54 -8.33 -14.66
C PRO A 85 11.85 -7.70 -15.17
N LYS A 86 11.79 -6.45 -15.63
CA LYS A 86 12.99 -5.62 -15.83
C LYS A 86 13.37 -4.81 -14.59
N LEU A 87 12.37 -4.46 -13.79
CA LEU A 87 12.52 -3.67 -12.56
C LEU A 87 11.71 -4.32 -11.44
N ILE A 88 12.31 -4.44 -10.26
CA ILE A 88 11.60 -4.71 -9.01
C ILE A 88 11.71 -3.47 -8.12
N VAL A 89 10.58 -2.98 -7.63
CA VAL A 89 10.54 -1.90 -6.63
C VAL A 89 10.06 -2.47 -5.30
N GLY A 90 10.94 -2.53 -4.31
CA GLY A 90 10.60 -2.88 -2.94
C GLY A 90 10.11 -1.65 -2.18
N VAL A 91 8.89 -1.70 -1.63
CA VAL A 91 8.25 -0.59 -0.94
C VAL A 91 7.94 -0.99 0.49
N THR A 92 8.39 -0.19 1.45
CA THR A 92 7.82 -0.26 2.81
C THR A 92 6.66 0.72 2.92
N LEU A 93 5.64 0.38 3.70
CA LEU A 93 4.58 1.31 4.05
C LEU A 93 4.35 1.26 5.56
N THR A 94 4.96 2.21 6.27
CA THR A 94 4.94 2.30 7.73
C THR A 94 4.41 3.67 8.19
N THR A 95 4.27 3.88 9.50
CA THR A 95 3.79 5.18 10.03
C THR A 95 4.87 6.23 10.17
N GLU A 96 6.15 5.88 10.00
CA GLU A 96 7.28 6.81 10.11
C GLU A 96 8.18 6.70 8.89
N LYS A 97 8.74 7.82 8.43
CA LYS A 97 9.70 7.82 7.32
C LYS A 97 11.06 7.34 7.86
N HIS A 98 11.50 6.17 7.41
CA HIS A 98 12.85 5.69 7.71
C HIS A 98 13.85 6.26 6.69
N VAL A 99 15.05 6.63 7.15
CA VAL A 99 15.98 7.45 6.36
C VAL A 99 16.94 6.63 5.50
N GLU A 100 17.45 5.49 5.97
CA GLU A 100 18.58 4.81 5.29
C GLU A 100 18.39 3.30 5.16
N TRP A 101 18.22 2.80 3.93
CA TRP A 101 18.27 1.35 3.68
C TRP A 101 19.64 0.80 4.10
N SER A 102 19.68 -0.23 4.96
CA SER A 102 20.92 -0.92 5.28
C SER A 102 21.24 -1.96 4.21
N GLU A 103 22.53 -2.19 3.97
CA GLU A 103 23.03 -3.29 3.11
C GLU A 103 23.02 -4.64 3.83
N ASP A 104 22.19 -4.80 4.88
CA ASP A 104 22.18 -6.04 5.65
C ASP A 104 21.74 -7.19 4.75
N ILE A 105 22.69 -8.09 4.47
CA ILE A 105 22.51 -9.26 3.62
C ILE A 105 21.49 -10.16 4.31
N THR A 106 20.24 -10.09 3.85
CA THR A 106 19.22 -11.04 4.25
C THR A 106 19.46 -12.38 3.55
N LYS A 107 19.04 -13.47 4.20
CA LYS A 107 19.11 -14.78 3.55
C LYS A 107 17.84 -14.98 2.74
N PRO A 108 17.94 -15.24 1.42
CA PRO A 108 16.77 -15.59 0.63
C PRO A 108 16.12 -16.86 1.20
N GLY A 109 14.80 -16.80 1.32
CA GLY A 109 13.94 -17.91 1.73
C GLY A 109 12.81 -18.13 0.72
N GLU A 110 12.61 -19.39 0.31
CA GLU A 110 11.57 -19.79 -0.66
C GLU A 110 10.14 -19.68 -0.09
N THR A 111 9.99 -19.52 1.23
CA THR A 111 8.68 -19.47 1.93
C THR A 111 8.21 -18.05 2.29
N LEU A 112 8.88 -17.02 1.79
CA LEU A 112 8.47 -15.63 2.06
C LEU A 112 7.16 -15.30 1.34
N ILE A 113 6.26 -14.64 2.08
CA ILE A 113 4.96 -14.16 1.61
C ILE A 113 5.00 -12.64 1.66
N THR A 114 4.54 -12.01 0.58
CA THR A 114 4.44 -10.56 0.40
C THR A 114 3.07 -10.06 0.83
N ASP A 115 2.94 -8.83 1.35
CA ASP A 115 1.61 -8.30 1.68
C ASP A 115 0.82 -7.92 0.43
N ILE A 116 1.42 -7.11 -0.44
CA ILE A 116 0.85 -6.72 -1.73
C ILE A 116 1.94 -6.82 -2.80
N VAL A 117 1.56 -7.30 -3.98
CA VAL A 117 2.41 -7.28 -5.17
C VAL A 117 1.61 -6.67 -6.31
N ILE A 118 2.21 -5.74 -7.02
CA ILE A 118 1.62 -5.11 -8.21
C ILE A 118 2.52 -5.41 -9.39
N GLN A 119 2.01 -6.14 -10.36
CA GLN A 119 2.60 -6.20 -11.69
C GLN A 119 2.13 -4.97 -12.46
N CYS A 120 3.06 -4.22 -13.06
CA CYS A 120 2.76 -3.10 -13.94
C CYS A 120 3.73 -3.11 -15.12
N LYS A 121 3.25 -3.52 -16.31
CA LYS A 121 4.06 -3.69 -17.53
C LYS A 121 5.27 -4.59 -17.28
N ASP A 122 6.49 -4.02 -17.34
CA ASP A 122 7.77 -4.68 -17.12
C ASP A 122 8.32 -4.50 -15.68
N THR A 123 7.50 -3.97 -14.77
CA THR A 123 7.86 -3.71 -13.37
C THR A 123 7.05 -4.57 -12.40
N LEU A 124 7.72 -5.07 -11.36
CA LEU A 124 7.10 -5.69 -10.19
C LEU A 124 7.27 -4.80 -8.96
N ILE A 125 6.19 -4.36 -8.34
CA ILE A 125 6.23 -3.59 -7.10
C ILE A 125 5.86 -4.54 -5.96
N VAL A 126 6.74 -4.68 -4.98
CA VAL A 126 6.55 -5.52 -3.78
C VAL A 126 6.38 -4.62 -2.59
N ILE A 127 5.25 -4.70 -1.91
CA ILE A 127 4.90 -3.79 -0.81
C ILE A 127 4.78 -4.58 0.48
N GLU A 128 5.53 -4.18 1.50
CA GLU A 128 5.41 -4.69 2.85
C GLU A 128 4.76 -3.62 3.74
N VAL A 129 3.68 -3.99 4.43
CA VAL A 129 2.81 -3.06 5.14
C VAL A 129 2.94 -3.24 6.66
N LYS A 130 3.23 -2.15 7.38
CA LYS A 130 3.14 -2.12 8.84
C LYS A 130 2.16 -1.04 9.31
N ARG A 131 1.43 -1.36 10.37
CA ARG A 131 0.43 -0.46 11.00
C ARG A 131 1.07 0.54 11.99
N ASN A 132 2.38 0.48 12.14
CA ASN A 132 3.16 1.22 13.13
C ASN A 132 4.52 1.58 12.53
N ALA A 133 5.40 2.14 13.36
CA ALA A 133 6.76 2.52 12.99
C ALA A 133 7.75 1.33 12.99
N THR A 134 7.25 0.09 13.04
CA THR A 134 8.13 -1.08 12.94
C THR A 134 8.79 -1.09 11.57
N ASP A 135 10.11 -1.16 11.58
CA ASP A 135 10.91 -1.20 10.36
C ASP A 135 10.60 -2.46 9.54
N ALA A 136 10.21 -2.26 8.29
CA ALA A 136 9.85 -3.29 7.33
C ALA A 136 10.94 -3.54 6.27
N ARG A 137 12.04 -2.79 6.31
CA ARG A 137 13.06 -2.78 5.24
C ARG A 137 13.73 -4.13 5.07
N THR A 138 14.16 -4.74 6.17
CA THR A 138 14.76 -6.09 6.16
C THR A 138 13.81 -7.12 5.57
N GLN A 139 12.50 -7.00 5.85
CA GLN A 139 11.52 -7.97 5.34
C GLN A 139 11.30 -7.82 3.84
N VAL A 140 11.16 -6.59 3.34
CA VAL A 140 10.98 -6.36 1.90
C VAL A 140 12.26 -6.65 1.11
N GLN A 141 13.44 -6.36 1.67
CA GLN A 141 14.73 -6.76 1.09
C GLN A 141 14.82 -8.28 0.94
N ALA A 142 14.49 -9.04 1.99
CA ALA A 142 14.49 -10.49 1.92
C ALA A 142 13.51 -11.04 0.87
N GLN A 143 12.32 -10.42 0.74
CA GLN A 143 11.34 -10.80 -0.28
C GLN A 143 11.87 -10.53 -1.70
N VAL A 144 12.47 -9.36 -1.93
CA VAL A 144 13.05 -8.97 -3.23
C VAL A 144 14.24 -9.84 -3.60
N GLU A 145 15.17 -10.09 -2.66
CA GLU A 145 16.31 -11.00 -2.86
C GLU A 145 15.85 -12.42 -3.19
N SER A 146 14.82 -12.93 -2.50
CA SER A 146 14.23 -14.24 -2.83
C SER A 146 13.62 -14.27 -4.24
N LEU A 147 12.98 -13.19 -4.68
CA LEU A 147 12.43 -13.09 -6.04
C LEU A 147 13.55 -13.14 -7.08
N ILE A 148 14.60 -12.36 -6.90
CA ILE A 148 15.77 -12.35 -7.79
C ILE A 148 16.40 -13.75 -7.85
N HIS A 149 16.60 -14.38 -6.69
CA HIS A 149 17.17 -15.72 -6.62
C HIS A 149 16.35 -16.76 -7.40
N GLU A 150 15.02 -16.73 -7.27
CA GLU A 150 14.13 -17.66 -7.97
C GLU A 150 14.05 -17.37 -9.48
N ILE A 151 14.17 -16.10 -9.89
CA ILE A 151 14.28 -15.68 -11.30
C ILE A 151 15.60 -16.21 -11.91
N GLU A 152 16.73 -16.00 -11.22
CA GLU A 152 18.05 -16.47 -11.67
C GLU A 152 18.12 -18.00 -11.77
N LYS A 153 17.50 -18.72 -10.81
CA LYS A 153 17.39 -20.19 -10.82
C LYS A 153 16.67 -20.72 -12.07
N ARG A 154 15.81 -19.90 -12.67
CA ARG A 154 15.10 -20.20 -13.92
C ARG A 154 15.87 -19.78 -15.18
N ASN A 155 17.09 -19.27 -15.03
CA ASN A 155 17.96 -18.72 -16.09
C ASN A 155 17.37 -17.46 -16.77
N GLU A 156 16.56 -16.70 -16.04
CA GLU A 156 16.07 -15.40 -16.49
C GLU A 156 17.07 -14.29 -16.15
N ILE A 157 16.95 -13.14 -16.82
CA ILE A 157 17.82 -11.98 -16.58
C ILE A 157 17.47 -11.35 -15.23
N ALA A 158 18.47 -11.11 -14.38
CA ALA A 158 18.27 -10.44 -13.11
C ALA A 158 17.73 -9.00 -13.33
N PRO A 159 16.61 -8.63 -12.68
CA PRO A 159 16.03 -7.30 -12.82
C PRO A 159 16.87 -6.23 -12.12
N ALA A 160 16.71 -4.98 -12.55
CA ALA A 160 17.12 -3.83 -11.73
C ALA A 160 16.26 -3.79 -10.45
N VAL A 161 16.80 -3.21 -9.38
CA VAL A 161 16.13 -3.12 -8.07
C VAL A 161 16.19 -1.70 -7.56
N GLU A 162 15.07 -1.23 -7.03
CA GLU A 162 14.94 0.06 -6.33
C GLU A 162 14.15 -0.15 -5.03
N TYR A 163 14.43 0.68 -4.02
CA TYR A 163 13.75 0.60 -2.74
C TYR A 163 13.17 1.95 -2.31
N VAL A 164 11.90 1.95 -1.90
CA VAL A 164 11.14 3.17 -1.53
C VAL A 164 10.61 3.05 -0.10
N ASN A 165 10.92 4.05 0.73
CA ASN A 165 10.36 4.15 2.09
C ASN A 165 9.05 4.94 2.03
N GLY A 166 7.94 4.21 1.96
CA GLY A 166 6.61 4.78 1.93
C GLY A 166 6.04 5.08 3.31
N ASN A 167 5.12 6.04 3.37
CA ASN A 167 4.46 6.46 4.60
C ASN A 167 2.93 6.53 4.46
N TRP A 168 2.23 6.10 5.50
CA TRP A 168 0.75 6.10 5.52
C TRP A 168 0.10 7.47 5.39
N GLU A 169 0.70 8.54 5.91
CA GLU A 169 0.15 9.89 5.81
C GLU A 169 0.11 10.35 4.34
N ASP A 170 1.19 10.13 3.59
CA ASP A 170 1.26 10.45 2.16
C ASP A 170 0.24 9.62 1.34
N VAL A 171 0.10 8.32 1.65
CA VAL A 171 -0.87 7.44 0.96
C VAL A 171 -2.31 7.82 1.29
N ILE A 172 -2.61 8.19 2.53
CA ILE A 172 -3.95 8.66 2.91
C ILE A 172 -4.29 9.98 2.22
N GLU A 173 -3.35 10.92 2.17
CA GLU A 173 -3.56 12.16 1.45
C GLU A 173 -3.92 11.89 -0.01
N LEU A 174 -3.17 10.99 -0.66
CA LEU A 174 -3.44 10.54 -2.03
C LEU A 174 -4.85 9.93 -2.17
N LEU A 175 -5.25 9.03 -1.26
CA LEU A 175 -6.60 8.45 -1.23
C LEU A 175 -7.69 9.53 -1.11
N GLN A 176 -7.48 10.52 -0.24
CA GLN A 176 -8.41 11.64 -0.03
C GLN A 176 -8.52 12.56 -1.25
N GLN A 177 -7.39 12.83 -1.91
CA GLN A 177 -7.35 13.63 -3.14
C GLN A 177 -8.13 12.93 -4.26
N VAL A 178 -7.88 11.64 -4.48
CA VAL A 178 -8.59 10.85 -5.50
C VAL A 178 -10.08 10.76 -5.19
N HIS A 179 -10.46 10.48 -3.94
CA HIS A 179 -11.87 10.47 -3.51
C HIS A 179 -12.55 11.83 -3.74
N SER A 180 -11.82 12.93 -3.58
CA SER A 180 -12.37 14.27 -3.81
C SER A 180 -12.60 14.55 -5.30
N ILE A 181 -11.77 14.00 -6.18
CA ILE A 181 -11.87 14.16 -7.64
C ILE A 181 -12.99 13.29 -8.23
N THR A 182 -13.12 12.04 -7.80
CA THR A 182 -14.06 11.06 -8.40
C THR A 182 -15.53 11.27 -8.02
N GLY A 183 -15.83 12.36 -7.32
CA GLY A 183 -17.15 12.63 -6.74
C GLY A 183 -17.29 11.84 -5.45
N LYS A 184 -17.51 12.55 -4.33
CA LYS A 184 -17.54 12.03 -2.95
C LYS A 184 -18.69 11.04 -2.69
N ASN A 185 -18.77 9.94 -3.44
CA ASN A 185 -19.74 8.90 -3.22
C ASN A 185 -19.29 8.08 -2.01
N GLU A 186 -19.92 8.37 -0.88
CA GLU A 186 -19.68 7.72 0.41
C GLU A 186 -19.90 6.21 0.43
N ASN A 187 -20.61 5.67 -0.58
CA ASN A 187 -20.87 4.24 -0.75
C ASN A 187 -19.90 3.58 -1.75
N SER A 188 -18.93 4.34 -2.28
CA SER A 188 -17.86 3.76 -3.10
C SER A 188 -16.93 2.89 -2.25
N VAL A 189 -16.26 1.94 -2.89
CA VAL A 189 -15.22 1.09 -2.27
C VAL A 189 -14.14 1.97 -1.61
N LEU A 190 -13.68 3.01 -2.30
CA LEU A 190 -12.72 3.97 -1.76
C LEU A 190 -13.27 4.73 -0.54
N GLY A 191 -14.53 5.17 -0.57
CA GLY A 191 -15.19 5.81 0.56
C GLY A 191 -15.31 4.90 1.78
N HIS A 192 -15.67 3.63 1.57
CA HIS A 192 -15.70 2.62 2.63
C HIS A 192 -14.32 2.37 3.23
N TYR A 193 -13.27 2.32 2.39
CA TYR A 193 -11.90 2.13 2.85
C TYR A 193 -11.39 3.31 3.66
N LEU A 194 -11.60 4.55 3.18
CA LEU A 194 -11.24 5.77 3.92
C LEU A 194 -11.96 5.82 5.28
N LYS A 195 -13.25 5.48 5.35
CA LYS A 195 -13.99 5.41 6.62
C LYS A 195 -13.42 4.36 7.57
N HIS A 196 -13.04 3.20 7.04
CA HIS A 196 -12.40 2.15 7.83
C HIS A 196 -11.07 2.64 8.42
N LEU A 197 -10.24 3.28 7.61
CA LEU A 197 -8.96 3.85 8.05
C LEU A 197 -9.17 4.96 9.07
N GLU A 198 -10.10 5.90 8.85
CA GLU A 198 -10.36 7.01 9.75
C GLU A 198 -10.82 6.51 11.14
N HIS A 199 -11.70 5.51 11.17
CA HIS A 199 -12.22 4.96 12.41
C HIS A 199 -11.17 4.18 13.22
N ARG A 200 -10.24 3.50 12.56
CA ARG A 200 -9.27 2.57 13.20
C ARG A 200 -7.88 3.17 13.36
N TYR A 201 -7.53 4.10 12.49
CA TYR A 201 -6.19 4.66 12.30
C TYR A 201 -6.25 6.18 12.04
N GLY A 202 -7.19 6.89 12.68
CA GLY A 202 -7.38 8.34 12.48
C GLY A 202 -6.11 9.17 12.71
N GLN A 203 -5.15 8.69 13.50
CA GLN A 203 -3.84 9.31 13.69
C GLN A 203 -2.98 9.37 12.41
N TRP A 204 -3.20 8.48 11.44
CA TRP A 204 -2.48 8.49 10.15
C TRP A 204 -2.99 9.59 9.20
N PHE A 205 -4.17 10.18 9.47
CA PHE A 205 -4.73 11.21 8.61
C PHE A 205 -3.97 12.53 8.77
N PRO A 206 -3.72 13.28 7.69
CA PRO A 206 -3.14 14.61 7.76
C PRO A 206 -3.92 15.51 8.72
N VAL A 207 -3.21 16.40 9.43
CA VAL A 207 -3.87 17.35 10.33
C VAL A 207 -4.70 18.34 9.51
N ALA A 208 -6.02 18.19 9.53
CA ALA A 208 -6.93 19.14 8.86
C ALA A 208 -6.74 20.56 9.41
N LEU A 209 -6.97 21.60 8.60
CA LEU A 209 -6.92 23.00 9.04
C LEU A 209 -8.03 23.30 10.06
N LEU A 210 -7.84 24.33 10.90
CA LEU A 210 -8.78 24.61 12.00
C LEU A 210 -10.12 25.08 11.43
N SER A 211 -10.06 25.75 10.27
CA SER A 211 -11.20 26.17 9.46
C SER A 211 -12.08 25.01 8.96
N ASP A 212 -11.51 23.80 8.87
CA ASP A 212 -12.15 22.67 8.21
C ASP A 212 -12.75 21.68 9.24
N LEU A 213 -12.51 21.93 10.54
CA LEU A 213 -12.97 21.09 11.63
C LEU A 213 -14.30 21.62 12.21
N ASN A 214 -15.34 20.81 12.11
CA ASN A 214 -16.49 20.95 13.00
C ASN A 214 -16.13 20.33 14.36
N ILE A 215 -16.16 21.11 15.43
CA ILE A 215 -15.90 20.60 16.79
C ILE A 215 -17.12 19.75 17.21
N SER A 216 -17.00 18.43 17.06
CA SER A 216 -17.96 17.44 17.54
C SER A 216 -17.23 16.25 18.16
N GLN A 217 -17.94 15.46 18.98
CA GLN A 217 -17.37 14.25 19.61
C GLN A 217 -16.81 13.26 18.58
N ASP A 218 -17.39 13.21 17.38
CA ASP A 218 -16.94 12.34 16.29
C ASP A 218 -15.52 12.69 15.78
N ASN A 219 -15.04 13.92 16.02
CA ASN A 219 -13.75 14.42 15.54
C ASN A 219 -12.68 14.46 16.65
N GLN A 220 -12.91 13.79 17.79
CA GLN A 220 -12.02 13.87 18.95
C GLN A 220 -10.57 13.48 18.64
N ILE A 221 -10.32 12.42 17.86
CA ILE A 221 -8.96 11.97 17.49
C ILE A 221 -8.22 13.05 16.66
N LEU A 222 -8.92 13.71 15.75
CA LEU A 222 -8.34 14.78 14.91
C LEU A 222 -8.02 16.04 15.75
N ILE A 223 -8.82 16.31 16.78
CA ILE A 223 -8.59 17.41 17.72
C ILE A 223 -7.39 17.09 18.64
N GLU A 224 -7.29 15.86 19.14
CA GLU A 224 -6.20 15.43 20.02
C GLU A 224 -4.83 15.47 19.31
N LYS A 225 -4.75 15.10 18.02
CA LYS A 225 -3.52 15.20 17.20
C LYS A 225 -2.94 16.63 17.12
N ARG A 226 -3.73 17.67 17.42
CA ARG A 226 -3.28 19.07 17.41
C ARG A 226 -2.75 19.59 18.74
N LEU A 227 -3.09 18.91 19.83
CA LEU A 227 -2.70 19.32 21.18
C LEU A 227 -1.35 18.73 21.61
N LEU A 228 -0.83 17.78 20.83
CA LEU A 228 0.48 17.14 20.96
C LEU A 228 1.47 17.76 19.96
#